data_AF-A0A2S9ASR0-F1
#
_entry.id   AF-A0A2S9ASR0-F1
#
_cell.length_a   1.000
_cell.length_b   1.000
_cell.length_c   1.000
_cell.angle_alpha   90.00
_cell.angle_beta   90.00
_cell.angle_gamma   90.00
#
_symmetry.space_group_name_H-M   'P 1'
#
loop_
_entity.id
_entity.type
_entity.pdbx_description
1 polymer ?
#
loop_
_entity_poly.entity_id
_entity_poly.type
_entity_poly.pdbx_seq_one_letter_code
_entity_poly.pdbx_strand_id
1 'polypeptide(L)'
;MALGVPFGIWCALSVVRAALYLGKCSVVDAWNDERETDHMQKVRRGRRSQQVLAVSLYTALREQGAESREVQRDGLHKGTKVLNVQPDWLVSKERIRHSRLPPEQGESPEILLRRVLRQVLIDIAKVLKQLPEDKPLALLLDMSSSIPERNLSELWQEAWSESGIRQAVTRIEGTGLSVVDAWLDARVNDQALLLVVAFQVAPAVAQDTAEAVVGLLLGNRRTQTLLEPKAYLHRPEQEREPTSESLLYATSQALGWVPVQALSIGHAWVVGADPARRAAITMAIAAAPLLAEHKQGLHDLDACLGNPQCAAPWVAIAVAVELIRGEDKPHFIFSGDSTAGSRLWCSVVMPPSMS
;
A
#
# COMPACT_ATOMS: atom_id res chain seq x y z
N MET A 1 -8.17 -37.26 74.89
CA MET A 1 -7.93 -35.88 74.38
C MET A 1 -6.65 -35.78 73.53
N ALA A 2 -6.23 -36.84 72.80
CA ALA A 2 -4.90 -36.89 72.14
C ALA A 2 -4.91 -36.78 70.60
N LEU A 3 -6.08 -36.72 69.95
CA LEU A 3 -6.20 -36.68 68.47
C LEU A 3 -6.62 -35.31 67.91
N GLY A 4 -7.07 -34.37 68.75
CA GLY A 4 -7.55 -33.05 68.29
C GLY A 4 -6.43 -32.10 67.86
N VAL A 5 -5.29 -32.14 68.58
CA VAL A 5 -4.11 -31.31 68.28
C VAL A 5 -3.48 -31.65 66.93
N PRO A 6 -3.17 -32.92 66.60
CA PRO A 6 -2.59 -33.25 65.29
C PRO A 6 -3.55 -32.95 64.13
N PHE A 7 -4.86 -33.15 64.31
CA PHE A 7 -5.86 -32.78 63.31
C PHE A 7 -5.91 -31.26 63.07
N GLY A 8 -5.89 -30.46 64.14
CA GLY A 8 -5.83 -29.00 64.05
C GLY A 8 -4.59 -28.49 63.31
N ILE A 9 -3.42 -29.10 63.56
CA ILE A 9 -2.17 -28.78 62.85
C ILE A 9 -2.29 -29.12 61.36
N TRP A 10 -2.84 -30.29 61.00
CA TRP A 10 -3.05 -30.69 59.61
C TRP A 10 -4.04 -29.78 58.87
N CYS A 11 -5.12 -29.35 59.53
CA CYS A 11 -6.05 -28.38 58.99
C CYS A 11 -5.35 -27.02 58.74
N ALA A 12 -4.58 -26.54 59.71
CA ALA A 12 -3.83 -25.28 59.57
C ALA A 12 -2.82 -25.34 58.41
N LEU A 13 -2.05 -26.42 58.31
CA LEU A 13 -1.11 -26.63 57.20
C LEU A 13 -1.82 -26.71 55.84
N SER A 14 -2.98 -27.35 55.78
CA SER A 14 -3.80 -27.43 54.56
C SER A 14 -4.32 -26.06 54.14
N VAL A 15 -4.78 -25.24 55.08
CA VAL A 15 -5.23 -23.86 54.81
C VAL A 15 -4.08 -22.99 54.33
N VAL A 16 -2.91 -23.05 54.97
CA VAL A 16 -1.71 -22.31 54.53
C VAL A 16 -1.30 -22.75 53.13
N ARG A 17 -1.29 -24.06 52.84
CA ARG A 17 -0.97 -24.58 51.51
C ARG A 17 -1.98 -24.11 50.46
N ALA A 18 -3.28 -24.12 50.77
CA ALA A 18 -4.32 -23.62 49.89
C ALA A 18 -4.17 -22.11 49.64
N ALA A 19 -3.87 -21.31 50.66
CA ALA A 19 -3.63 -19.88 50.52
C ALA A 19 -2.39 -19.58 49.64
N LEU A 20 -1.30 -20.32 49.84
CA LEU A 20 -0.11 -20.21 48.99
C LEU A 20 -0.38 -20.63 47.54
N TYR A 21 -1.23 -21.65 47.32
CA TYR A 21 -1.63 -22.06 45.98
C TYR A 21 -2.51 -21.00 45.29
N LEU A 22 -3.53 -20.50 45.99
CA LEU A 22 -4.41 -19.42 45.49
C LEU A 22 -3.62 -18.14 45.18
N GLY A 23 -2.66 -17.77 46.02
CA GLY A 23 -1.76 -16.64 45.75
C GLY A 23 -0.84 -16.86 44.54
N LYS A 24 -0.45 -18.11 44.24
CA LYS A 24 0.27 -18.42 43.00
C LYS A 24 -0.65 -18.36 41.77
N CYS A 25 -1.87 -18.86 41.89
CA CYS A 25 -2.87 -18.78 40.82
C CYS A 25 -3.21 -17.33 40.49
N SER A 26 -3.43 -16.46 41.48
CA SER A 26 -3.75 -15.05 41.22
C SER A 26 -2.62 -14.30 40.50
N VAL A 27 -1.36 -14.62 40.77
CA VAL A 27 -0.21 -14.05 40.04
C VAL A 27 -0.17 -14.53 38.60
N VAL A 28 -0.48 -15.81 38.34
CA VAL A 28 -0.55 -16.37 36.99
C VAL A 28 -1.72 -15.77 36.20
N ASP A 29 -2.88 -15.61 36.83
CA ASP A 29 -4.06 -15.01 36.21
C ASP A 29 -3.81 -13.54 35.86
N ALA A 30 -3.24 -12.77 36.79
CA ALA A 30 -2.85 -11.38 36.53
C ALA A 30 -1.84 -11.25 35.36
N TRP A 31 -0.87 -12.17 35.27
CA TRP A 31 0.08 -12.21 34.16
C TRP A 31 -0.59 -12.57 32.82
N ASN A 32 -1.56 -13.48 32.84
CA ASN A 32 -2.34 -13.85 31.66
C ASN A 32 -3.19 -12.67 31.18
N ASP A 33 -3.88 -11.97 32.09
CA ASP A 33 -4.70 -10.80 31.78
C ASP A 33 -3.87 -9.65 31.17
N GLU A 34 -2.68 -9.41 31.72
CA GLU A 34 -1.75 -8.39 31.19
C GLU A 34 -1.27 -8.77 29.78
N ARG A 35 -0.91 -10.03 29.58
CA ARG A 35 -0.49 -10.55 28.27
C ARG A 35 -1.62 -10.46 27.23
N GLU A 36 -2.85 -10.83 27.61
CA GLU A 36 -4.01 -10.74 26.72
C GLU A 36 -4.32 -9.28 26.35
N THR A 37 -4.22 -8.37 27.31
CA THR A 37 -4.41 -6.94 27.08
C THR A 37 -3.36 -6.39 26.12
N ASP A 38 -2.08 -6.72 26.33
CA ASP A 38 -0.99 -6.35 25.42
C ASP A 38 -1.21 -6.93 24.02
N HIS A 39 -1.59 -8.21 23.93
CA HIS A 39 -1.89 -8.86 22.66
C HIS A 39 -3.04 -8.16 21.91
N MET A 40 -4.16 -7.88 22.59
CA MET A 40 -5.29 -7.16 22.01
C MET A 40 -4.90 -5.75 21.55
N GLN A 41 -4.08 -5.03 22.30
CA GLN A 41 -3.60 -3.71 21.91
C GLN A 41 -2.71 -3.77 20.66
N LYS A 42 -1.79 -4.73 20.59
CA LYS A 42 -0.93 -4.96 19.42
C LYS A 42 -1.74 -5.34 18.19
N VAL A 43 -2.74 -6.22 18.34
CA VAL A 43 -3.65 -6.58 17.24
C VAL A 43 -4.46 -5.36 16.79
N ARG A 44 -5.03 -4.58 17.72
CA ARG A 44 -5.77 -3.35 17.38
C ARG A 44 -4.89 -2.32 16.67
N ARG A 45 -3.61 -2.21 17.06
CA ARG A 45 -2.63 -1.34 16.40
C ARG A 45 -2.30 -1.85 15.01
N GLY A 46 -2.04 -3.15 14.85
CA GLY A 46 -1.79 -3.80 13.56
C GLY A 46 -2.95 -3.67 12.57
N ARG A 47 -4.19 -3.77 13.06
CA ARG A 47 -5.42 -3.66 12.26
C ARG A 47 -5.82 -2.24 11.85
N ARG A 48 -4.97 -1.23 12.12
CA ARG A 48 -5.24 0.13 11.63
C ARG A 48 -5.14 0.14 10.10
N SER A 49 -6.00 0.94 9.48
CA SER A 49 -6.05 1.12 8.03
C SER A 49 -6.24 2.59 7.66
N GLN A 50 -5.77 2.95 6.46
CA GLN A 50 -6.07 4.22 5.81
C GLN A 50 -7.28 4.06 4.90
N GLN A 51 -8.14 5.06 4.85
CA GLN A 51 -9.17 5.19 3.83
C GLN A 51 -8.54 5.68 2.54
N VAL A 52 -8.81 5.04 1.41
CA VAL A 52 -8.47 5.59 0.10
C VAL A 52 -9.66 6.42 -0.39
N LEU A 53 -9.51 7.73 -0.45
CA LEU A 53 -10.58 8.67 -0.78
C LEU A 53 -10.60 9.02 -2.27
N ALA A 54 -9.41 9.13 -2.88
CA ALA A 54 -9.25 9.41 -4.29
C ALA A 54 -8.08 8.63 -4.88
N VAL A 55 -8.21 8.32 -6.17
CA VAL A 55 -7.18 7.67 -6.99
C VAL A 55 -7.17 8.32 -8.36
N SER A 56 -5.98 8.53 -8.90
CA SER A 56 -5.72 8.92 -10.27
C SER A 56 -4.49 8.19 -10.77
N LEU A 57 -4.63 7.37 -11.82
CA LEU A 57 -3.57 6.53 -12.35
C LEU A 57 -3.44 6.75 -13.86
N TYR A 58 -2.21 7.02 -14.29
CA TYR A 58 -1.82 7.13 -15.68
C TYR A 58 -0.65 6.17 -15.94
N THR A 59 -0.82 5.27 -16.90
CA THR A 59 0.22 4.35 -17.40
C THR A 59 0.24 4.36 -18.93
N ALA A 60 1.11 3.56 -19.54
CA ALA A 60 1.12 3.31 -20.97
C ALA A 60 -0.23 2.79 -21.55
N LEU A 61 -1.10 2.23 -20.71
CA LEU A 61 -2.45 1.77 -21.09
C LEU A 61 -3.50 2.90 -21.11
N ARG A 62 -3.13 4.13 -20.73
CA ARG A 62 -4.05 5.27 -20.77
C ARG A 62 -4.14 5.87 -22.16
N GLU A 63 -5.29 5.72 -22.82
CA GLU A 63 -5.51 6.34 -24.12
C GLU A 63 -5.39 7.88 -24.06
N GLN A 64 -4.85 8.47 -25.12
CA GLN A 64 -4.68 9.92 -25.26
C GLN A 64 -6.04 10.61 -25.28
N GLY A 65 -6.22 11.65 -24.46
CA GLY A 65 -7.46 12.41 -24.38
C GLY A 65 -8.66 11.65 -23.80
N ALA A 66 -8.48 10.39 -23.38
CA ALA A 66 -9.56 9.61 -22.82
C ALA A 66 -9.89 10.06 -21.39
N GLU A 67 -11.07 10.66 -21.23
CA GLU A 67 -11.65 10.95 -19.91
C GLU A 67 -11.96 9.66 -19.14
N SER A 68 -12.38 8.61 -19.86
CA SER A 68 -12.68 7.30 -19.26
C SER A 68 -11.42 6.57 -18.83
N ARG A 69 -11.51 5.91 -17.67
CA ARG A 69 -10.46 5.07 -17.08
C ARG A 69 -10.64 3.59 -17.40
N GLU A 70 -11.75 3.24 -18.04
CA GLU A 70 -12.20 1.85 -18.21
C GLU A 70 -11.26 1.01 -19.06
N VAL A 71 -10.75 1.56 -20.17
CA VAL A 71 -9.81 0.86 -21.05
C VAL A 71 -8.52 0.49 -20.31
N GLN A 72 -7.94 1.45 -19.58
CA GLN A 72 -6.75 1.22 -18.77
C GLN A 72 -7.03 0.15 -17.69
N ARG A 73 -8.12 0.32 -16.94
CA ARG A 73 -8.52 -0.62 -15.89
C ARG A 73 -8.67 -2.04 -16.44
N ASP A 74 -9.40 -2.19 -17.54
CA ASP A 74 -9.64 -3.49 -18.18
C ASP A 74 -8.35 -4.09 -18.75
N GLY A 75 -7.47 -3.27 -19.32
CA GLY A 75 -6.15 -3.68 -19.80
C GLY A 75 -5.25 -4.18 -18.67
N LEU A 76 -5.23 -3.49 -17.54
CA LEU A 76 -4.48 -3.89 -16.35
C LEU A 76 -5.04 -5.19 -15.76
N HIS A 77 -6.37 -5.34 -15.69
CA HIS A 77 -7.00 -6.56 -15.19
C HIS A 77 -6.75 -7.78 -16.09
N LYS A 78 -6.80 -7.60 -17.41
CA LYS A 78 -6.58 -8.67 -18.38
C LYS A 78 -5.10 -8.98 -18.62
N GLY A 79 -4.19 -8.21 -18.02
CA GLY A 79 -2.75 -8.35 -18.22
C GLY A 79 -2.30 -7.98 -19.64
N THR A 80 -2.90 -6.95 -20.23
CA THR A 80 -2.50 -6.44 -21.54
C THR A 80 -1.05 -5.98 -21.50
N LYS A 81 -0.21 -6.59 -22.33
CA LYS A 81 1.22 -6.29 -22.41
C LYS A 81 1.46 -5.08 -23.29
N VAL A 82 2.03 -4.03 -22.70
CA VAL A 82 2.42 -2.78 -23.39
C VAL A 82 3.92 -2.53 -23.34
N LEU A 83 4.67 -3.47 -22.77
CA LEU A 83 6.13 -3.47 -22.73
C LEU A 83 6.70 -3.81 -24.12
N ASN A 84 7.20 -2.80 -24.83
CA ASN A 84 7.57 -2.91 -26.25
C ASN A 84 8.97 -2.32 -26.53
N VAL A 85 9.57 -2.71 -27.64
CA VAL A 85 10.88 -2.19 -28.09
C VAL A 85 10.70 -0.86 -28.82
N GLN A 86 11.00 0.24 -28.15
CA GLN A 86 10.80 1.61 -28.64
C GLN A 86 11.99 2.53 -28.30
N PRO A 87 12.14 3.68 -28.97
CA PRO A 87 13.22 4.63 -28.66
C PRO A 87 13.10 5.18 -27.24
N ASP A 88 14.23 5.30 -26.55
CA ASP A 88 14.33 6.01 -25.27
C ASP A 88 14.27 7.54 -25.48
N TRP A 89 13.92 8.28 -24.42
CA TRP A 89 13.93 9.74 -24.40
C TRP A 89 15.33 10.33 -24.59
N LEU A 90 16.36 9.73 -23.98
CA LEU A 90 17.70 10.29 -23.89
C LEU A 90 18.61 9.96 -25.10
N VAL A 91 18.30 8.92 -25.87
CA VAL A 91 19.16 8.45 -26.98
C VAL A 91 18.32 8.05 -28.19
N SER A 92 18.29 8.91 -29.21
CA SER A 92 17.41 8.79 -30.40
C SER A 92 17.71 7.62 -31.37
N LYS A 93 18.60 6.68 -31.01
CA LYS A 93 18.98 5.55 -31.88
C LYS A 93 18.85 4.17 -31.24
N GLU A 94 18.93 4.03 -29.92
CA GLU A 94 18.81 2.73 -29.27
C GLU A 94 17.35 2.41 -28.99
N ARG A 95 16.91 1.25 -29.48
CA ARG A 95 15.55 0.75 -29.21
C ARG A 95 15.63 -0.17 -28.00
N ILE A 96 15.02 0.26 -26.91
CA ILE A 96 15.06 -0.40 -25.61
C ILE A 96 13.65 -0.90 -25.29
N ARG A 97 13.54 -2.07 -24.68
CA ARG A 97 12.26 -2.62 -24.24
C ARG A 97 11.78 -1.86 -23.00
N HIS A 98 10.73 -1.07 -23.11
CA HIS A 98 10.12 -0.33 -21.99
C HIS A 98 8.68 0.06 -22.35
N SER A 99 7.86 0.41 -21.35
CA SER A 99 6.57 1.07 -21.60
C SER A 99 6.64 2.54 -21.21
N ARG A 100 5.92 3.36 -21.97
CA ARG A 100 6.00 4.81 -21.92
C ARG A 100 4.60 5.39 -21.86
N LEU A 101 4.42 6.47 -21.12
CA LEU A 101 3.17 7.22 -21.17
C LEU A 101 2.96 7.73 -22.61
N PRO A 102 1.74 7.69 -23.16
CA PRO A 102 1.55 8.05 -24.56
C PRO A 102 1.87 9.54 -24.81
N PRO A 103 2.89 9.87 -25.62
CA PRO A 103 3.27 11.25 -25.89
C PRO A 103 2.44 11.86 -27.02
N GLU A 104 2.23 13.18 -26.95
CA GLU A 104 1.78 13.96 -28.09
C GLU A 104 2.91 14.09 -29.14
N GLN A 105 2.58 14.45 -30.38
CA GLN A 105 3.58 14.51 -31.46
C GLN A 105 4.71 15.48 -31.12
N GLY A 106 5.94 14.96 -31.02
CA GLY A 106 7.13 15.75 -30.69
C GLY A 106 7.19 16.25 -29.25
N GLU A 107 6.33 15.75 -28.36
CA GLU A 107 6.30 16.13 -26.95
C GLU A 107 7.59 15.69 -26.24
N SER A 108 8.18 16.58 -25.44
CA SER A 108 9.32 16.27 -24.58
C SER A 108 8.85 15.61 -23.28
N PRO A 109 9.72 14.89 -22.54
CA PRO A 109 9.32 14.27 -21.27
C PRO A 109 8.86 15.29 -20.22
N GLU A 110 9.37 16.52 -20.25
CA GLU A 110 8.94 17.62 -19.37
C GLU A 110 7.50 18.05 -19.66
N ILE A 111 7.16 18.23 -20.94
CA ILE A 111 5.81 18.63 -21.37
C ILE A 111 4.81 17.51 -21.04
N LEU A 112 5.19 16.26 -21.31
CA LEU A 112 4.39 15.08 -20.97
C LEU A 112 4.14 15.01 -19.46
N LEU A 113 5.20 15.13 -18.65
CA LEU A 113 5.08 15.07 -17.20
C LEU A 113 4.19 16.19 -16.68
N ARG A 114 4.36 17.43 -17.16
CA ARG A 114 3.49 18.55 -16.78
C ARG A 114 2.02 18.25 -17.04
N ARG A 115 1.72 17.78 -18.26
CA ARG A 115 0.35 17.48 -18.71
C ARG A 115 -0.29 16.39 -17.86
N VAL A 116 0.42 15.29 -17.65
CA VAL A 116 -0.09 14.15 -16.85
C VAL A 116 -0.19 14.51 -15.37
N LEU A 117 0.81 15.18 -14.80
CA LEU A 117 0.81 15.62 -13.41
C LEU A 117 -0.34 16.59 -13.12
N ARG A 118 -0.54 17.58 -13.98
CA ARG A 118 -1.69 18.49 -13.89
C ARG A 118 -3.00 17.72 -13.86
N GLN A 119 -3.17 16.75 -14.76
CA GLN A 119 -4.41 15.98 -14.81
C GLN A 119 -4.63 15.14 -13.54
N VAL A 120 -3.55 14.53 -13.00
CA VAL A 120 -3.57 13.81 -11.73
C VAL A 120 -4.01 14.72 -10.59
N LEU A 121 -3.42 15.91 -10.48
CA LEU A 121 -3.76 16.87 -9.44
C LEU A 121 -5.19 17.42 -9.59
N ILE A 122 -5.66 17.68 -10.83
CA ILE A 122 -7.05 18.08 -11.10
C ILE A 122 -8.03 16.99 -10.64
N ASP A 123 -7.72 15.72 -10.91
CA ASP A 123 -8.57 14.60 -10.52
C ASP A 123 -8.65 14.43 -9.00
N ILE A 124 -7.56 14.68 -8.27
CA ILE A 124 -7.56 14.74 -6.80
C ILE A 124 -8.32 15.98 -6.30
N ALA A 125 -8.11 17.14 -6.93
CA ALA A 125 -8.76 18.39 -6.56
C ALA A 125 -10.29 18.29 -6.62
N LYS A 126 -10.85 17.53 -7.58
CA LYS A 126 -12.30 17.25 -7.66
C LYS A 126 -12.86 16.64 -6.36
N VAL A 127 -12.09 15.78 -5.69
CA VAL A 127 -12.49 15.19 -4.40
C VAL A 127 -12.23 16.16 -3.25
N LEU A 128 -11.07 16.83 -3.25
CA LEU A 128 -10.73 17.82 -2.22
C LEU A 128 -11.67 19.04 -2.19
N LYS A 129 -12.35 19.37 -3.29
CA LYS A 129 -13.37 20.42 -3.34
C LYS A 129 -14.58 20.15 -2.43
N GLN A 130 -14.85 18.89 -2.12
CA GLN A 130 -15.93 18.47 -1.22
C GLN A 130 -15.55 18.63 0.26
N LEU A 131 -14.29 18.96 0.54
CA LEU A 131 -13.78 19.17 1.89
C LEU A 131 -13.59 20.66 2.17
N PRO A 132 -13.60 21.05 3.47
CA PRO A 132 -13.19 22.38 3.88
C PRO A 132 -11.80 22.77 3.36
N GLU A 133 -11.62 24.06 3.07
CA GLU A 133 -10.33 24.60 2.59
C GLU A 133 -9.24 24.56 3.66
N ASP A 134 -9.62 24.61 4.94
CA ASP A 134 -8.72 24.53 6.08
C ASP A 134 -8.30 23.09 6.45
N LYS A 135 -8.82 22.07 5.75
CA LYS A 135 -8.42 20.67 5.97
C LYS A 135 -6.94 20.52 5.60
N PRO A 136 -6.06 20.15 6.56
CA PRO A 136 -4.62 20.10 6.28
C PRO A 136 -4.28 18.92 5.37
N LEU A 137 -3.29 19.13 4.49
CA LEU A 137 -2.84 18.12 3.54
C LEU A 137 -1.34 17.87 3.71
N ALA A 138 -0.96 16.67 4.13
CA ALA A 138 0.41 16.20 4.10
C ALA A 138 0.73 15.65 2.72
N LEU A 139 1.82 16.10 2.10
CA LEU A 139 2.24 15.68 0.75
C LEU A 139 3.47 14.78 0.82
N LEU A 140 3.32 13.55 0.34
CA LEU A 140 4.41 12.62 0.03
C LEU A 140 4.69 12.64 -1.47
N LEU A 141 5.94 12.90 -1.84
CA LEU A 141 6.42 12.85 -3.22
C LEU A 141 7.43 11.71 -3.39
N ASP A 142 7.10 10.75 -4.24
CA ASP A 142 7.93 9.58 -4.55
C ASP A 142 8.23 9.54 -6.05
N MET A 143 9.41 10.01 -6.45
CA MET A 143 9.68 10.40 -7.83
C MET A 143 10.99 9.84 -8.36
N SER A 144 10.95 9.29 -9.58
CA SER A 144 12.13 8.84 -10.34
C SER A 144 12.09 9.43 -11.75
N SER A 145 13.09 10.23 -12.09
CA SER A 145 13.20 10.84 -13.42
C SER A 145 14.64 11.27 -13.72
N SER A 146 15.01 11.27 -15.00
CA SER A 146 16.24 11.88 -15.50
C SER A 146 16.10 13.39 -15.76
N ILE A 147 14.88 13.95 -15.67
CA ILE A 147 14.64 15.39 -15.80
C ILE A 147 15.39 16.12 -14.66
N PRO A 148 16.10 17.23 -14.93
CA PRO A 148 16.79 17.99 -13.89
C PRO A 148 15.87 18.43 -12.75
N GLU A 149 16.34 18.36 -11.50
CA GLU A 149 15.55 18.69 -10.31
C GLU A 149 14.95 20.10 -10.33
N ARG A 150 15.67 21.07 -10.90
CA ARG A 150 15.16 22.44 -11.11
C ARG A 150 13.93 22.43 -12.00
N ASN A 151 13.99 21.75 -13.14
CA ASN A 151 12.88 21.63 -14.06
C ASN A 151 11.72 20.89 -13.40
N LEU A 152 11.98 19.79 -12.68
CA LEU A 152 10.94 19.07 -11.93
C LEU A 152 10.24 19.96 -10.89
N SER A 153 10.99 20.81 -10.20
CA SER A 153 10.43 21.76 -9.24
C SER A 153 9.55 22.81 -9.93
N GLU A 154 9.99 23.35 -11.07
CA GLU A 154 9.21 24.30 -11.88
C GLU A 154 7.92 23.64 -12.40
N LEU A 155 8.02 22.46 -13.01
CA LEU A 155 6.88 21.66 -13.49
C LEU A 155 5.87 21.35 -12.36
N TRP A 156 6.37 20.99 -11.18
CA TRP A 156 5.54 20.74 -10.01
C TRP A 156 4.77 22.00 -9.59
N GLN A 157 5.45 23.14 -9.46
CA GLN A 157 4.81 24.40 -9.05
C GLN A 157 3.74 24.84 -10.05
N GLU A 158 4.01 24.72 -11.35
CA GLU A 158 3.05 25.03 -12.40
C GLU A 158 1.82 24.11 -12.31
N ALA A 159 2.02 22.79 -12.29
CA ALA A 159 0.94 21.83 -12.19
C ALA A 159 0.12 21.99 -10.89
N TRP A 160 0.79 22.32 -9.77
CA TRP A 160 0.15 22.59 -8.49
C TRP A 160 -0.73 23.84 -8.56
N SER A 161 -0.21 24.94 -9.12
CA SER A 161 -0.95 26.21 -9.24
C SER A 161 -2.21 26.08 -10.13
N GLU A 162 -2.15 25.23 -11.15
CA GLU A 162 -3.26 24.96 -12.07
C GLU A 162 -4.24 23.90 -11.56
N SER A 163 -3.90 23.19 -10.47
CA SER A 163 -4.68 22.04 -9.98
C SER A 163 -6.04 22.44 -9.38
N GLY A 164 -6.14 23.66 -8.84
CA GLY A 164 -7.29 24.11 -8.05
C GLY A 164 -7.40 23.44 -6.66
N ILE A 165 -6.32 22.82 -6.16
CA ILE A 165 -6.22 22.38 -4.76
C ILE A 165 -6.14 23.63 -3.86
N ARG A 166 -7.03 23.70 -2.87
CA ARG A 166 -7.17 24.88 -1.97
C ARG A 166 -6.57 24.65 -0.59
N GLN A 167 -6.32 23.39 -0.24
CA GLN A 167 -5.84 22.99 1.07
C GLN A 167 -4.41 23.44 1.32
N ALA A 168 -4.12 23.83 2.56
CA ALA A 168 -2.76 24.11 3.01
C ALA A 168 -1.93 22.81 2.98
N VAL A 169 -0.80 22.84 2.28
CA VAL A 169 0.04 21.67 2.06
C VAL A 169 1.33 21.74 2.86
N THR A 170 1.66 20.64 3.52
CA THR A 170 2.94 20.44 4.18
C THR A 170 3.61 19.21 3.59
N ARG A 171 4.78 19.38 2.98
CA ARG A 171 5.58 18.26 2.49
C ARG A 171 6.09 17.43 3.67
N ILE A 172 6.04 16.11 3.53
CA ILE A 172 6.62 15.18 4.50
C ILE A 172 7.76 14.40 3.85
N GLU A 173 8.72 13.99 4.67
CA GLU A 173 9.87 13.20 4.25
C GLU A 173 9.59 11.70 4.33
N GLY A 174 10.31 10.93 3.53
CA GLY A 174 10.22 9.46 3.46
C GLY A 174 9.84 8.96 2.07
N THR A 175 9.78 7.64 1.92
CA THR A 175 9.51 6.97 0.63
C THR A 175 8.64 5.73 0.79
N GLY A 176 7.85 5.42 -0.24
CA GLY A 176 7.05 4.21 -0.32
C GLY A 176 6.12 3.96 0.88
N LEU A 177 5.87 2.68 1.13
CA LEU A 177 4.90 2.23 2.15
C LEU A 177 5.39 2.38 3.59
N SER A 178 6.68 2.65 3.81
CA SER A 178 7.21 2.96 5.14
C SER A 178 6.55 4.20 5.76
N VAL A 179 6.19 5.17 4.92
CA VAL A 179 5.49 6.39 5.34
C VAL A 179 4.08 6.06 5.80
N VAL A 180 3.38 5.16 5.11
CA VAL A 180 2.02 4.72 5.48
C VAL A 180 2.04 3.98 6.81
N ASP A 181 3.00 3.07 7.00
CA ASP A 181 3.12 2.34 8.26
C ASP A 181 3.40 3.28 9.45
N ALA A 182 4.37 4.18 9.31
CA ALA A 182 4.68 5.20 10.32
C ALA A 182 3.49 6.14 10.57
N TRP A 183 2.76 6.51 9.53
CA TRP A 183 1.57 7.35 9.62
C TRP A 183 0.46 6.68 10.45
N LEU A 184 0.22 5.39 10.26
CA LEU A 184 -0.77 4.62 11.01
C LEU A 184 -0.46 4.55 12.52
N ASP A 185 0.80 4.76 12.90
CA ASP A 185 1.21 4.81 14.30
C ASP A 185 1.19 6.21 14.90
N ALA A 186 1.81 7.16 14.23
CA ALA A 186 2.06 8.48 14.78
C ALA A 186 0.92 9.48 14.52
N ARG A 187 0.16 9.32 13.43
CA ARG A 187 -0.73 10.35 12.88
C ARG A 187 -2.19 9.90 12.77
N VAL A 188 -2.56 8.75 13.35
CA VAL A 188 -3.91 8.16 13.20
C VAL A 188 -5.06 9.05 13.72
N ASN A 189 -4.77 9.97 14.63
CA ASN A 189 -5.75 10.92 15.19
C ASN A 189 -5.60 12.33 14.59
N ASP A 190 -4.74 12.52 13.60
CA ASP A 190 -4.59 13.81 12.92
C ASP A 190 -5.79 14.09 12.02
N GLN A 191 -6.15 15.37 11.91
CA GLN A 191 -7.13 15.85 10.93
C GLN A 191 -6.57 15.92 9.51
N ALA A 192 -5.24 15.80 9.35
CA ALA A 192 -4.58 15.87 8.06
C ALA A 192 -4.91 14.67 7.18
N LEU A 193 -5.10 14.94 5.90
CA LEU A 193 -5.11 13.92 4.85
C LEU A 193 -3.69 13.72 4.33
N LEU A 194 -3.39 12.53 3.84
CA LEU A 194 -2.12 12.23 3.19
C LEU A 194 -2.35 12.16 1.66
N LEU A 195 -1.82 13.15 0.94
CA LEU A 195 -1.72 13.12 -0.51
C LEU A 195 -0.38 12.47 -0.90
N VAL A 196 -0.46 11.35 -1.60
CA VAL A 196 0.70 10.73 -2.23
C VAL A 196 0.66 11.08 -3.71
N VAL A 197 1.73 11.67 -4.23
CA VAL A 197 1.96 11.77 -5.66
C VAL A 197 3.26 11.04 -5.98
N ALA A 198 3.14 9.99 -6.77
CA ALA A 198 4.27 9.14 -7.12
C ALA A 198 4.39 9.00 -8.63
N PHE A 199 5.60 9.07 -9.17
CA PHE A 199 5.80 8.90 -10.60
C PHE A 199 7.18 8.40 -10.99
N GLN A 200 7.20 7.71 -12.12
CA GLN A 200 8.38 7.47 -12.91
C GLN A 200 8.15 7.96 -14.33
N VAL A 201 8.97 8.91 -14.78
CA VAL A 201 8.93 9.45 -16.16
C VAL A 201 10.36 9.70 -16.63
N ALA A 202 10.68 9.28 -17.85
CA ALA A 202 12.02 9.33 -18.41
C ALA A 202 13.09 8.80 -17.43
N PRO A 203 13.02 7.53 -17.01
CA PRO A 203 13.99 6.96 -16.09
C PRO A 203 15.40 6.97 -16.69
N ALA A 204 16.43 7.13 -15.86
CA ALA A 204 17.82 7.14 -16.32
C ALA A 204 18.25 5.80 -16.98
N VAL A 205 17.62 4.69 -16.58
CA VAL A 205 17.77 3.38 -17.22
C VAL A 205 16.38 2.91 -17.63
N ALA A 206 16.09 2.96 -18.93
CA ALA A 206 14.75 2.64 -19.45
C ALA A 206 14.46 1.13 -19.55
N GLN A 207 15.49 0.27 -19.66
CA GLN A 207 15.31 -1.16 -19.92
C GLN A 207 14.39 -1.86 -18.90
N ASP A 208 13.37 -2.52 -19.44
CA ASP A 208 12.30 -3.24 -18.74
C ASP A 208 11.52 -2.41 -17.69
N THR A 209 11.56 -1.08 -17.84
CA THR A 209 10.83 -0.16 -16.98
C THR A 209 9.48 0.27 -17.56
N ALA A 210 8.66 0.88 -16.71
CA ALA A 210 7.38 1.48 -17.07
C ALA A 210 7.30 2.92 -16.60
N GLU A 211 6.80 3.79 -17.45
CA GLU A 211 6.36 5.10 -16.99
C GLU A 211 4.96 5.06 -16.38
N ALA A 212 4.81 5.72 -15.25
CA ALA A 212 3.55 5.83 -14.54
C ALA A 212 3.49 7.12 -13.71
N VAL A 213 2.30 7.68 -13.57
CA VAL A 213 2.02 8.79 -12.63
C VAL A 213 0.77 8.41 -11.82
N VAL A 214 0.88 8.54 -10.50
CA VAL A 214 -0.15 8.15 -9.55
C VAL A 214 -0.41 9.29 -8.57
N GLY A 215 -1.68 9.59 -8.35
CA GLY A 215 -2.16 10.40 -7.22
C GLY A 215 -3.09 9.57 -6.35
N LEU A 216 -2.83 9.54 -5.03
CA LEU A 216 -3.68 8.91 -4.03
C LEU A 216 -3.98 9.90 -2.91
N LEU A 217 -5.26 10.01 -2.53
CA LEU A 217 -5.66 10.75 -1.35
C LEU A 217 -6.07 9.77 -0.26
N LEU A 218 -5.35 9.80 0.85
CA LEU A 218 -5.55 8.91 1.99
C LEU A 218 -6.11 9.69 3.19
N GLY A 219 -7.04 9.06 3.90
CA GLY A 219 -7.70 9.62 5.08
C GLY A 219 -7.59 8.71 6.30
N ASN A 220 -7.37 9.33 7.45
CA ASN A 220 -7.43 8.62 8.73
C ASN A 220 -8.87 8.21 9.05
N ARG A 221 -9.13 6.90 9.18
CA ARG A 221 -10.47 6.35 9.50
C ARG A 221 -11.13 6.97 10.73
N ARG A 222 -10.34 7.48 11.70
CA ARG A 222 -10.85 8.08 12.95
C ARG A 222 -11.29 9.53 12.82
N THR A 223 -10.72 10.27 11.88
CA THR A 223 -10.90 11.73 11.79
C THR A 223 -11.48 12.17 10.47
N GLN A 224 -11.49 11.29 9.46
CA GLN A 224 -12.16 11.53 8.21
C GLN A 224 -13.47 10.74 8.13
N THR A 225 -14.57 11.48 8.15
CA THR A 225 -15.95 10.97 8.05
C THR A 225 -16.77 11.69 6.99
N LEU A 226 -16.21 12.72 6.33
CA LEU A 226 -16.94 13.55 5.36
C LEU A 226 -17.05 12.91 3.96
N LEU A 227 -16.11 12.05 3.61
CA LEU A 227 -16.08 11.39 2.30
C LEU A 227 -16.17 9.88 2.50
N GLU A 228 -16.98 9.26 1.67
CA GLU A 228 -17.03 7.81 1.57
C GLU A 228 -15.70 7.27 1.02
N PRO A 229 -15.06 6.29 1.69
CA PRO A 229 -13.85 5.67 1.17
C PRO A 229 -14.17 4.85 -0.07
N LYS A 230 -13.25 4.85 -1.04
CA LYS A 230 -13.28 3.95 -2.19
C LYS A 230 -12.76 2.57 -1.86
N ALA A 231 -11.87 2.49 -0.86
CA ALA A 231 -11.29 1.27 -0.33
C ALA A 231 -10.60 1.56 1.00
N TYR A 232 -10.14 0.52 1.67
CA TYR A 232 -9.27 0.60 2.84
C TYR A 232 -7.92 -0.05 2.55
N LEU A 233 -6.84 0.72 2.73
CA LEU A 233 -5.48 0.22 2.70
C LEU A 233 -5.07 -0.19 4.12
N HIS A 234 -4.96 -1.50 4.35
CA HIS A 234 -4.49 -2.05 5.62
C HIS A 234 -2.99 -1.85 5.78
N ARG A 235 -2.52 -1.92 7.04
CA ARG A 235 -1.11 -1.78 7.39
C ARG A 235 -0.22 -2.61 6.44
N PRO A 236 0.71 -1.96 5.72
CA PRO A 236 1.70 -2.66 4.92
C PRO A 236 2.76 -3.28 5.84
N GLU A 237 3.23 -4.47 5.49
CA GLU A 237 4.26 -5.21 6.22
C GLU A 237 5.46 -5.44 5.32
N GLN A 238 6.63 -4.95 5.74
CA GLN A 238 7.88 -5.22 5.04
C GLN A 238 8.47 -6.53 5.52
N GLU A 239 8.97 -7.34 4.60
CA GLU A 239 9.83 -8.44 5.01
C GLU A 239 11.13 -7.93 5.65
N ARG A 240 11.62 -8.65 6.66
CA ARG A 240 12.83 -8.24 7.39
C ARG A 240 14.10 -8.49 6.60
N GLU A 241 14.11 -9.57 5.81
CA GLU A 241 15.20 -9.98 4.96
C GLU A 241 14.63 -10.51 3.64
N PRO A 242 15.36 -10.43 2.52
CA PRO A 242 14.89 -10.91 1.21
C PRO A 242 14.95 -12.44 1.11
N THR A 243 14.29 -13.14 2.03
CA THR A 243 14.23 -14.61 2.12
C THR A 243 12.79 -15.11 2.01
N SER A 244 12.61 -16.35 1.54
CA SER A 244 11.26 -16.94 1.41
C SER A 244 10.50 -17.01 2.73
N GLU A 245 11.19 -17.28 3.84
CA GLU A 245 10.60 -17.32 5.17
C GLU A 245 10.14 -15.94 5.64
N SER A 246 10.99 -14.92 5.47
CA SER A 246 10.64 -13.54 5.82
C SER A 246 9.48 -13.01 4.98
N LEU A 247 9.42 -13.37 3.69
CA LEU A 247 8.30 -13.01 2.83
C LEU A 247 7.00 -13.69 3.26
N LEU A 248 7.06 -14.98 3.62
CA LEU A 248 5.91 -15.71 4.14
C LEU A 248 5.41 -15.09 5.45
N TYR A 249 6.33 -14.70 6.34
CA TYR A 249 5.99 -14.00 7.57
C TYR A 249 5.28 -12.67 7.29
N ALA A 250 5.86 -11.81 6.44
CA ALA A 250 5.25 -10.53 6.07
C ALA A 250 3.87 -10.71 5.41
N THR A 251 3.74 -11.74 4.56
CA THR A 251 2.46 -12.12 3.92
C THR A 251 1.41 -12.49 4.96
N SER A 252 1.75 -13.39 5.87
CA SER A 252 0.86 -13.84 6.95
C SER A 252 0.48 -12.69 7.86
N GLN A 253 1.43 -11.80 8.15
CA GLN A 253 1.22 -10.66 9.03
C GLN A 253 0.29 -9.61 8.41
N ALA A 254 0.50 -9.28 7.13
CA ALA A 254 -0.38 -8.38 6.37
C ALA A 254 -1.81 -8.92 6.29
N LEU A 255 -1.97 -10.22 6.06
CA LEU A 255 -3.30 -10.87 6.08
C LEU A 255 -3.93 -10.84 7.48
N GLY A 256 -3.14 -10.99 8.55
CA GLY A 256 -3.61 -10.95 9.94
C GLY A 256 -4.13 -9.57 10.39
N TRP A 257 -3.74 -8.49 9.71
CA TRP A 257 -4.22 -7.12 9.94
C TRP A 257 -5.59 -6.83 9.36
N VAL A 258 -6.11 -7.76 8.58
CA VAL A 258 -7.45 -7.66 8.02
C VAL A 258 -8.44 -8.28 9.01
N PRO A 259 -9.60 -7.66 9.30
CA PRO A 259 -10.65 -8.28 10.09
C PRO A 259 -11.30 -9.42 9.27
N VAL A 260 -10.79 -10.65 9.40
CA VAL A 260 -11.25 -11.80 8.60
C VAL A 260 -12.27 -12.63 9.38
N GLN A 261 -13.54 -12.50 9.01
CA GLN A 261 -14.51 -13.60 9.15
C GLN A 261 -15.04 -13.88 7.74
N ALA A 262 -14.46 -14.88 7.08
CA ALA A 262 -14.89 -15.45 5.79
C ALA A 262 -14.72 -14.60 4.51
N LEU A 263 -13.58 -13.94 4.30
CA LEU A 263 -13.24 -13.34 3.00
C LEU A 263 -12.01 -14.00 2.37
N SER A 264 -12.19 -14.61 1.20
CA SER A 264 -11.10 -15.02 0.33
C SER A 264 -10.57 -13.80 -0.43
N ILE A 265 -9.25 -13.73 -0.60
CA ILE A 265 -8.65 -12.68 -1.43
C ILE A 265 -9.01 -12.98 -2.89
N GLY A 266 -9.57 -11.99 -3.58
CA GLY A 266 -9.96 -12.14 -4.99
C GLY A 266 -8.77 -12.08 -5.95
N HIS A 267 -7.82 -11.19 -5.67
CA HIS A 267 -6.66 -10.93 -6.53
C HIS A 267 -5.38 -10.71 -5.73
N ALA A 268 -4.27 -11.19 -6.27
CA ALA A 268 -2.92 -10.90 -5.80
C ALA A 268 -2.13 -10.20 -6.90
N TRP A 269 -1.43 -9.12 -6.57
CA TRP A 269 -0.64 -8.32 -7.51
C TRP A 269 0.83 -8.40 -7.16
N VAL A 270 1.68 -8.49 -8.18
CA VAL A 270 3.14 -8.40 -8.06
C VAL A 270 3.60 -7.22 -8.91
N VAL A 271 4.37 -6.31 -8.32
CA VAL A 271 4.92 -5.13 -8.99
C VAL A 271 6.26 -4.74 -8.37
N GLY A 272 7.20 -4.27 -9.17
CA GLY A 272 8.54 -3.92 -8.74
C GLY A 272 9.27 -5.06 -8.01
N ALA A 273 8.96 -6.32 -8.33
CA ALA A 273 9.61 -7.45 -7.68
C ALA A 273 10.73 -7.97 -8.59
N ASP A 274 11.93 -8.13 -8.04
CA ASP A 274 13.03 -8.79 -8.75
C ASP A 274 12.56 -10.18 -9.25
N PRO A 275 12.73 -10.50 -10.54
CA PRO A 275 12.36 -11.81 -11.10
C PRO A 275 12.89 -13.01 -10.30
N ALA A 276 14.06 -12.89 -9.64
CA ALA A 276 14.60 -13.92 -8.77
C ALA A 276 13.70 -14.25 -7.56
N ARG A 277 12.82 -13.32 -7.15
CA ARG A 277 11.89 -13.46 -6.03
C ARG A 277 10.62 -14.24 -6.39
N ARG A 278 10.39 -14.57 -7.67
CA ARG A 278 9.14 -15.21 -8.13
C ARG A 278 8.83 -16.53 -7.42
N ALA A 279 9.84 -17.36 -7.16
CA ALA A 279 9.68 -18.62 -6.45
C ALA A 279 9.22 -18.39 -4.99
N ALA A 280 9.81 -17.42 -4.31
CA ALA A 280 9.44 -17.05 -2.94
C ALA A 280 8.00 -16.52 -2.86
N ILE A 281 7.59 -15.66 -3.79
CA ILE A 281 6.21 -15.15 -3.87
C ILE A 281 5.22 -16.30 -4.09
N THR A 282 5.54 -17.20 -5.03
CA THR A 282 4.68 -18.37 -5.32
C THR A 282 4.53 -19.28 -4.10
N MET A 283 5.62 -19.51 -3.36
CA MET A 283 5.58 -20.25 -2.10
C MET A 283 4.74 -19.55 -1.04
N ALA A 284 4.89 -18.23 -0.87
CA ALA A 284 4.12 -17.45 0.10
C ALA A 284 2.61 -17.52 -0.17
N ILE A 285 2.21 -17.40 -1.45
CA ILE A 285 0.81 -17.55 -1.88
C ILE A 285 0.31 -18.97 -1.59
N ALA A 286 1.07 -20.00 -1.95
CA ALA A 286 0.67 -21.39 -1.74
C ALA A 286 0.53 -21.76 -0.26
N ALA A 287 1.33 -21.14 0.61
CA ALA A 287 1.31 -21.37 2.06
C ALA A 287 0.24 -20.55 2.80
N ALA A 288 -0.34 -19.53 2.17
CA ALA A 288 -1.38 -18.68 2.75
C ALA A 288 -2.78 -19.12 2.27
N PRO A 289 -3.61 -19.77 3.12
CA PRO A 289 -4.92 -20.31 2.70
C PRO A 289 -5.83 -19.26 2.03
N LEU A 290 -5.84 -18.03 2.55
CA LEU A 290 -6.64 -16.91 2.03
C LEU A 290 -6.27 -16.49 0.59
N LEU A 291 -5.06 -16.82 0.14
CA LEU A 291 -4.55 -16.55 -1.21
C LEU A 291 -4.59 -17.80 -2.11
N ALA A 292 -4.40 -18.99 -1.54
CA ALA A 292 -4.26 -20.24 -2.27
C ALA A 292 -5.52 -20.71 -3.01
N GLU A 293 -6.71 -20.31 -2.53
CA GLU A 293 -8.00 -20.71 -3.13
C GLU A 293 -8.22 -20.16 -4.55
N HIS A 294 -7.48 -19.12 -4.96
CA HIS A 294 -7.66 -18.44 -6.24
C HIS A 294 -6.37 -18.37 -7.08
N LYS A 295 -5.82 -19.53 -7.47
CA LYS A 295 -4.64 -19.62 -8.37
C LYS A 295 -4.77 -18.84 -9.69
N GLN A 296 -5.98 -18.46 -10.10
CA GLN A 296 -6.26 -17.63 -11.28
C GLN A 296 -6.18 -16.11 -11.02
N GLY A 297 -5.95 -15.67 -9.77
CA GLY A 297 -5.95 -14.26 -9.38
C GLY A 297 -4.58 -13.62 -9.21
N LEU A 298 -3.47 -14.30 -9.53
CA LEU A 298 -2.12 -13.72 -9.45
C LEU A 298 -1.78 -12.95 -10.74
N HIS A 299 -1.63 -11.64 -10.59
CA HIS A 299 -1.33 -10.70 -11.67
C HIS A 299 0.06 -10.13 -11.51
N ASP A 300 0.80 -10.06 -12.61
CA ASP A 300 2.16 -9.54 -12.66
C ASP A 300 2.17 -8.24 -13.47
N LEU A 301 2.21 -7.10 -12.77
CA LEU A 301 2.20 -5.79 -13.42
C LEU A 301 3.52 -5.50 -14.13
N ASP A 302 4.65 -6.05 -13.64
CA ASP A 302 5.95 -5.89 -14.30
C ASP A 302 5.96 -6.61 -15.65
N ALA A 303 5.30 -7.76 -15.76
CA ALA A 303 5.15 -8.48 -17.03
C ALA A 303 4.25 -7.74 -18.04
N CYS A 304 3.35 -6.88 -17.57
CA CYS A 304 2.39 -6.15 -18.40
C CYS A 304 2.91 -4.77 -18.81
N LEU A 305 3.35 -3.99 -17.83
CA LEU A 305 3.81 -2.61 -17.97
C LEU A 305 5.34 -2.53 -18.07
N GLY A 306 6.08 -3.41 -17.39
CA GLY A 306 7.44 -3.13 -16.95
C GLY A 306 7.45 -2.54 -15.54
N ASN A 307 8.64 -2.32 -14.99
CA ASN A 307 8.79 -1.87 -13.60
C ASN A 307 8.68 -0.33 -13.46
N PRO A 308 7.72 0.19 -12.68
CA PRO A 308 7.57 1.63 -12.39
C PRO A 308 8.38 2.11 -11.17
N GLN A 309 9.37 1.33 -10.71
CA GLN A 309 10.31 1.61 -9.60
C GLN A 309 9.62 2.16 -8.35
N CYS A 310 9.96 3.37 -7.91
CA CYS A 310 9.38 4.01 -6.72
C CYS A 310 7.85 4.14 -6.78
N ALA A 311 7.27 4.20 -7.98
CA ALA A 311 5.82 4.26 -8.17
C ALA A 311 5.14 2.88 -8.04
N ALA A 312 5.88 1.77 -7.99
CA ALA A 312 5.35 0.40 -7.94
C ALA A 312 4.27 0.16 -6.88
N PRO A 313 4.50 0.38 -5.56
CA PRO A 313 3.46 0.15 -4.56
C PRO A 313 2.20 0.99 -4.84
N TRP A 314 2.39 2.24 -5.29
CA TRP A 314 1.31 3.18 -5.55
C TRP A 314 0.49 2.81 -6.78
N VAL A 315 1.15 2.33 -7.85
CA VAL A 315 0.48 1.79 -9.04
C VAL A 315 -0.39 0.60 -8.64
N ALA A 316 0.14 -0.40 -7.92
CA ALA A 316 -0.65 -1.56 -7.53
C ALA A 316 -1.84 -1.21 -6.62
N ILE A 317 -1.66 -0.28 -5.66
CA ILE A 317 -2.76 0.21 -4.83
C ILE A 317 -3.83 0.88 -5.70
N ALA A 318 -3.41 1.73 -6.64
CA ALA A 318 -4.34 2.40 -7.55
C ALA A 318 -5.12 1.40 -8.43
N VAL A 319 -4.44 0.39 -8.99
CA VAL A 319 -5.08 -0.70 -9.75
C VAL A 319 -6.10 -1.44 -8.88
N ALA A 320 -5.71 -1.84 -7.67
CA ALA A 320 -6.61 -2.54 -6.75
C ALA A 320 -7.88 -1.72 -6.44
N VAL A 321 -7.72 -0.42 -6.14
CA VAL A 321 -8.85 0.47 -5.85
C VAL A 321 -9.75 0.65 -7.07
N GLU A 322 -9.20 0.74 -8.28
CA GLU A 322 -10.00 0.88 -9.51
C GLU A 322 -10.82 -0.38 -9.82
N LEU A 323 -10.31 -1.58 -9.49
CA LEU A 323 -10.99 -2.86 -9.71
C LEU A 323 -12.01 -3.21 -8.63
N ILE A 324 -11.73 -2.86 -7.37
CA ILE A 324 -12.67 -3.00 -6.24
C ILE A 324 -14.03 -2.37 -6.56
N ARG A 325 -14.04 -1.23 -7.27
CA ARG A 325 -15.27 -0.54 -7.69
C ARG A 325 -16.22 -1.40 -8.54
N GLY A 326 -15.72 -2.43 -9.21
CA GLY A 326 -16.51 -3.32 -10.06
C GLY A 326 -16.78 -4.69 -9.43
N GLU A 327 -15.83 -5.22 -8.66
CA GLU A 327 -15.85 -6.63 -8.23
C GLU A 327 -16.10 -6.84 -6.73
N ASP A 328 -15.95 -5.80 -5.92
CA ASP A 328 -16.16 -5.82 -4.47
C ASP A 328 -15.41 -6.96 -3.75
N LYS A 329 -14.18 -7.27 -4.17
CA LYS A 329 -13.31 -8.29 -3.56
C LYS A 329 -12.05 -7.66 -2.96
N PRO A 330 -11.44 -8.25 -1.91
CA PRO A 330 -10.13 -7.83 -1.41
C PRO A 330 -8.98 -8.15 -2.36
N HIS A 331 -7.98 -7.28 -2.38
CA HIS A 331 -6.76 -7.40 -3.18
C HIS A 331 -5.53 -7.47 -2.27
N PHE A 332 -4.64 -8.42 -2.54
CA PHE A 332 -3.33 -8.52 -1.90
C PHE A 332 -2.24 -8.01 -2.84
N ILE A 333 -1.22 -7.34 -2.31
CA ILE A 333 -0.16 -6.73 -3.13
C ILE A 333 1.21 -7.12 -2.56
N PHE A 334 2.06 -7.66 -3.42
CA PHE A 334 3.51 -7.73 -3.27
C PHE A 334 4.12 -6.57 -4.06
N SER A 335 4.86 -5.69 -3.38
CA SER A 335 5.49 -4.53 -4.02
C SER A 335 6.94 -4.37 -3.60
N GLY A 336 7.82 -4.06 -4.56
CA GLY A 336 9.21 -3.69 -4.32
C GLY A 336 9.62 -2.50 -5.20
N ASP A 337 10.91 -2.19 -5.21
CA ASP A 337 11.52 -1.17 -6.10
C ASP A 337 12.31 -1.81 -7.27
N SER A 338 12.26 -3.15 -7.38
CA SER A 338 12.96 -4.02 -8.32
C SER A 338 14.48 -3.97 -8.27
N THR A 339 15.08 -3.35 -7.26
CA THR A 339 16.52 -3.45 -7.05
C THR A 339 16.86 -4.87 -6.56
N ALA A 340 17.96 -5.43 -7.05
CA ALA A 340 18.36 -6.79 -6.70
C ALA A 340 18.56 -6.91 -5.18
N GLY A 341 17.90 -7.89 -4.56
CA GLY A 341 17.91 -8.04 -3.10
C GLY A 341 17.05 -7.03 -2.32
N SER A 342 16.22 -6.24 -3.00
CA SER A 342 15.23 -5.38 -2.35
C SER A 342 14.26 -6.19 -1.50
N ARG A 343 13.85 -5.57 -0.39
CA ARG A 343 12.79 -6.09 0.47
C ARG A 343 11.43 -5.81 -0.16
N LEU A 344 10.57 -6.80 -0.14
CA LEU A 344 9.19 -6.66 -0.56
C LEU A 344 8.30 -6.19 0.59
N TRP A 345 7.31 -5.39 0.22
CA TRP A 345 6.17 -5.02 1.04
C TRP A 345 4.96 -5.86 0.66
N CYS A 346 4.26 -6.33 1.69
CA CYS A 346 3.00 -7.02 1.61
C CYS A 346 1.89 -6.09 2.12
N SER A 347 0.82 -5.90 1.37
CA SER A 347 -0.32 -5.09 1.82
C SER A 347 -1.65 -5.62 1.30
N VAL A 348 -2.73 -5.21 1.97
CA VAL A 348 -4.09 -5.58 1.58
C VAL A 348 -4.92 -4.33 1.35
N VAL A 349 -5.63 -4.31 0.23
CA VAL A 349 -6.64 -3.31 -0.09
C VAL A 349 -8.01 -3.97 -0.04
N MET A 350 -8.91 -3.46 0.79
CA MET A 350 -10.26 -4.00 0.98
C MET A 350 -11.34 -3.07 0.44
N PRO A 351 -12.45 -3.63 -0.08
CA PRO A 351 -13.63 -2.86 -0.37
C PRO A 351 -14.26 -2.21 0.87
N PRO A 352 -14.94 -1.06 0.72
CA PRO A 352 -15.62 -0.41 1.83
C PRO A 352 -16.72 -1.26 2.49
N SER A 353 -17.39 -2.11 1.71
CA SER A 353 -18.44 -3.03 2.17
C SER A 353 -17.93 -4.09 3.15
N MET A 354 -16.60 -4.26 3.24
CA MET A 354 -15.95 -5.36 3.96
C MET A 354 -15.04 -4.90 5.12
N SER A 355 -15.00 -3.60 5.47
CA SER A 355 -13.98 -3.02 6.38
C SER A 355 -14.47 -2.49 7.75
#